data_AF-A0A0T9SW11-F1
#
_entry.id   AF-A0A0T9SW11-F1
#
_cell.length_a   1.000
_cell.length_b   1.000
_cell.length_c   1.000
_cell.angle_alpha   90.00
_cell.angle_beta   90.00
_cell.angle_gamma   90.00
#
_symmetry.space_group_name_H-M   'P 1'
#
loop_
_entity.id
_entity.type
_entity.pdbx_description
1 polymer ?
#
loop_
_entity_poly.entity_id
_entity_poly.type
_entity_poly.pdbx_seq_one_letter_code
_entity_poly.pdbx_strand_id
1 'polypeptide(L)'
;MQLVQEVFQDRVSDIESYFELVSNIELAIGSGGAVFNVVGTPYQINPGQQKIMYSGIYLHLYNLVESTISMLIEAVERHAAHGIDGQLLLLTENMKKLYVKSVVAPYESISNDKRLEKALELFDQLLNVRPIELKIPPGGGGNWDVKEIKRLSNSIGIEIILPRSINQRVNTTFRDDKGPIRLIKDIRNKLAHGSLSFTECGENHVASDFRSLIDIVTEYLKYVIQAYDNFISANGYKIA
;
A
#
# COMPACT_ATOMS: atom_id res chain seq x y z
N MET A 1 -14.89 -0.92 -7.26
CA MET A 1 -14.24 -1.77 -6.25
C MET A 1 -13.75 -3.10 -6.81
N GLN A 2 -14.46 -3.73 -7.74
CA GLN A 2 -14.03 -4.97 -8.41
C GLN A 2 -12.57 -4.93 -8.93
N LEU A 3 -12.19 -3.90 -9.70
CA LEU A 3 -10.81 -3.73 -10.18
C LEU A 3 -9.75 -3.73 -9.05
N VAL A 4 -10.07 -3.13 -7.90
CA VAL A 4 -9.15 -3.10 -6.75
C VAL A 4 -8.97 -4.51 -6.18
N GLN A 5 -10.06 -5.28 -6.08
CA GLN A 5 -10.02 -6.65 -5.59
C GLN A 5 -9.27 -7.56 -6.54
N GLU A 6 -9.51 -7.47 -7.85
CA GLU A 6 -8.80 -8.26 -8.88
C GLU A 6 -7.30 -8.01 -8.82
N VAL A 7 -6.85 -6.75 -8.92
CA VAL A 7 -5.43 -6.42 -8.86
C VAL A 7 -4.79 -6.80 -7.52
N PHE A 8 -5.51 -6.69 -6.42
CA PHE A 8 -5.04 -7.17 -5.11
C PHE A 8 -4.83 -8.69 -5.10
N GLN A 9 -5.78 -9.47 -5.63
CA GLN A 9 -5.65 -10.93 -5.69
C GLN A 9 -4.52 -11.37 -6.64
N ASP A 10 -4.38 -10.72 -7.79
CA ASP A 10 -3.30 -11.01 -8.73
C ASP A 10 -1.93 -10.83 -8.07
N ARG A 11 -1.75 -9.71 -7.36
CA ARG A 11 -0.49 -9.42 -6.63
C ARG A 11 -0.25 -10.38 -5.48
N VAL A 12 -1.30 -10.81 -4.77
CA VAL A 12 -1.19 -11.86 -3.75
C VAL A 12 -0.78 -13.18 -4.39
N SER A 13 -1.35 -13.54 -5.55
CA SER A 13 -0.98 -14.75 -6.29
C SER A 13 0.49 -14.72 -6.73
N ASP A 14 0.99 -13.58 -7.19
CA ASP A 14 2.41 -13.39 -7.53
C ASP A 14 3.32 -13.60 -6.30
N ILE A 15 2.94 -13.02 -5.15
CA ILE A 15 3.67 -13.17 -3.88
C ILE A 15 3.69 -14.62 -3.43
N GLU A 16 2.56 -15.31 -3.49
CA GLU A 16 2.45 -16.72 -3.09
C GLU A 16 3.29 -17.61 -4.00
N SER A 17 3.23 -17.39 -5.32
CA SER A 17 4.05 -18.13 -6.30
C SER A 17 5.55 -17.90 -6.07
N TYR A 18 5.95 -16.67 -5.79
CA TYR A 18 7.35 -16.36 -5.47
C TYR A 18 7.78 -16.98 -4.14
N PHE A 19 6.93 -16.89 -3.11
CA PHE A 19 7.20 -17.49 -1.80
C PHE A 19 7.32 -19.02 -1.87
N GLU A 20 6.48 -19.69 -2.66
CA GLU A 20 6.59 -21.13 -2.92
C GLU A 20 7.96 -21.49 -3.49
N LEU A 21 8.44 -20.75 -4.49
CA LEU A 21 9.78 -20.96 -5.05
C LEU A 21 10.87 -20.80 -3.98
N VAL A 22 10.85 -19.69 -3.24
CA VAL A 22 11.90 -19.38 -2.26
C VAL A 22 11.90 -20.35 -1.08
N SER A 23 10.71 -20.77 -0.61
CA SER A 23 10.57 -21.75 0.47
C SER A 23 11.05 -23.14 0.07
N ASN A 24 10.75 -23.59 -1.16
CA ASN A 24 11.28 -24.86 -1.66
C ASN A 24 12.81 -24.84 -1.83
N ILE A 25 13.39 -23.70 -2.19
CA ILE A 25 14.84 -23.53 -2.24
C ILE A 25 15.46 -23.61 -0.84
N GLU A 26 14.85 -23.02 0.19
CA GLU A 26 15.32 -23.16 1.59
C GLU A 26 15.40 -24.62 2.01
N LEU A 27 14.32 -25.38 1.77
CA LEU A 27 14.26 -26.80 2.11
C LEU A 27 15.33 -27.59 1.36
N ALA A 28 15.50 -27.34 0.06
CA ALA A 28 16.51 -28.00 -0.76
C ALA A 28 17.94 -27.66 -0.30
N ILE A 29 18.21 -26.43 0.13
CA ILE A 29 19.52 -26.05 0.69
C ILE A 29 19.77 -26.82 1.99
N GLY A 30 18.78 -26.87 2.89
CA GLY A 30 18.87 -27.59 4.16
C GLY A 30 19.12 -29.10 4.01
N SER A 31 18.62 -29.71 2.94
CA SER A 31 18.85 -31.13 2.63
C SER A 31 20.06 -31.39 1.73
N GLY A 32 20.80 -30.36 1.32
CA GLY A 32 21.89 -30.46 0.34
C GLY A 32 21.44 -30.74 -1.11
N GLY A 33 20.14 -30.66 -1.39
CA GLY A 33 19.50 -30.96 -2.67
C GLY A 33 19.30 -29.76 -3.61
N ALA A 34 19.73 -28.54 -3.24
CA ALA A 34 19.61 -27.34 -4.06
C ALA A 34 20.64 -27.29 -5.20
N VAL A 35 20.60 -28.29 -6.09
CA VAL A 35 21.52 -28.45 -7.22
C VAL A 35 20.74 -28.57 -8.52
N PHE A 36 21.00 -27.66 -9.46
CA PHE A 36 20.51 -27.76 -10.84
C PHE A 36 21.54 -28.43 -11.73
N ASN A 37 21.10 -29.15 -12.76
CA ASN A 37 21.98 -29.58 -13.84
C ASN A 37 21.93 -28.56 -14.98
N VAL A 38 23.02 -27.82 -15.19
CA VAL A 38 23.13 -26.80 -16.24
C VAL A 38 24.14 -27.26 -17.27
N VAL A 39 23.65 -27.73 -18.43
CA VAL A 39 24.49 -28.21 -19.54
C VAL A 39 25.52 -29.27 -19.07
N GLY A 40 25.08 -30.22 -18.24
CA GLY A 40 25.93 -31.28 -17.70
C GLY A 40 26.81 -30.86 -16.51
N THR A 41 26.74 -29.60 -16.07
CA THR A 41 27.47 -29.09 -14.91
C THR A 41 26.52 -28.90 -13.71
N PRO A 42 26.84 -29.45 -12.52
CA PRO A 42 26.04 -29.20 -11.33
C PRO A 42 26.22 -27.74 -10.90
N TYR A 43 25.10 -27.03 -10.76
CA TYR A 43 25.03 -25.68 -10.23
C TYR A 43 24.37 -25.73 -8.86
N GLN A 44 25.13 -25.44 -7.82
CA GLN A 44 24.62 -25.38 -6.46
C GLN A 44 24.13 -23.96 -6.14
N ILE A 45 22.86 -23.84 -5.74
CA ILE A 45 22.34 -22.58 -5.20
C ILE A 45 23.07 -22.32 -3.88
N ASN A 46 23.73 -21.17 -3.78
CA ASN A 46 24.42 -20.80 -2.55
C ASN A 46 23.48 -20.03 -1.59
N PRO A 47 23.78 -20.03 -0.28
CA PRO A 47 22.96 -19.31 0.71
C PRO A 47 22.81 -17.80 0.45
N GLY A 48 23.81 -17.16 -0.19
CA GLY A 48 23.72 -15.75 -0.56
C GLY A 48 22.62 -15.47 -1.58
N GLN A 49 22.45 -16.35 -2.57
CA GLN A 49 21.38 -16.26 -3.57
C GLN A 49 20.00 -16.43 -2.93
N GLN A 50 19.87 -17.34 -1.98
CA GLN A 50 18.66 -17.49 -1.18
C GLN A 50 18.32 -16.22 -0.40
N LYS A 51 19.30 -15.62 0.29
CA LYS A 51 19.11 -14.34 1.00
C LYS A 51 18.65 -13.22 0.06
N ILE A 52 19.23 -13.13 -1.13
CA ILE A 52 18.77 -12.19 -2.16
C ILE A 52 17.30 -12.45 -2.54
N MET A 53 16.90 -13.70 -2.71
CA MET A 53 15.49 -14.01 -3.01
C MET A 53 14.54 -13.61 -1.88
N TYR A 54 14.91 -13.78 -0.61
CA TYR A 54 14.10 -13.30 0.51
C TYR A 54 13.85 -11.80 0.49
N SER A 55 14.86 -11.01 0.13
CA SER A 55 14.67 -9.56 0.03
C SER A 55 13.67 -9.16 -1.07
N GLY A 56 13.48 -9.99 -2.09
CA GLY A 56 12.41 -9.83 -3.08
C GLY A 56 11.01 -9.89 -2.46
N ILE A 57 10.79 -10.75 -1.46
CA ILE A 57 9.49 -10.86 -0.77
C ILE A 57 9.13 -9.54 -0.08
N TYR A 58 10.10 -8.88 0.57
CA TYR A 58 9.86 -7.56 1.18
C TYR A 58 9.42 -6.51 0.16
N LEU A 59 10.03 -6.51 -1.03
CA LEU A 59 9.66 -5.60 -2.10
C LEU A 59 8.24 -5.88 -2.62
N HIS A 60 7.91 -7.15 -2.86
CA HIS A 60 6.56 -7.54 -3.29
C HIS A 60 5.51 -7.17 -2.24
N LEU A 61 5.77 -7.43 -0.95
CA LEU A 61 4.86 -7.07 0.15
C LEU A 61 4.65 -5.56 0.25
N TYR A 62 5.72 -4.76 0.12
CA TYR A 62 5.57 -3.31 0.14
C TYR A 62 4.76 -2.82 -1.07
N ASN A 63 5.05 -3.37 -2.25
CA ASN A 63 4.35 -3.02 -3.47
C ASN A 63 2.87 -3.41 -3.42
N LEU A 64 2.52 -4.53 -2.77
CA LEU A 64 1.13 -4.90 -2.46
C LEU A 64 0.44 -3.82 -1.61
N VAL A 65 1.06 -3.38 -0.51
CA VAL A 65 0.51 -2.32 0.34
C VAL A 65 0.33 -1.03 -0.46
N GLU A 66 1.37 -0.57 -1.14
CA GLU A 66 1.36 0.70 -1.85
C GLU A 66 0.33 0.73 -2.99
N SER A 67 0.33 -0.30 -3.83
CA SER A 67 -0.63 -0.40 -4.94
C SER A 67 -2.07 -0.47 -4.44
N THR A 68 -2.33 -1.25 -3.40
CA THR A 68 -3.68 -1.38 -2.82
C THR A 68 -4.17 -0.02 -2.32
N ILE A 69 -3.38 0.71 -1.55
CA ILE A 69 -3.79 2.00 -1.00
C ILE A 69 -3.97 3.05 -2.11
N SER A 70 -3.08 3.11 -3.09
CA SER A 70 -3.22 4.02 -4.23
C SER A 70 -4.50 3.77 -5.01
N MET A 71 -4.81 2.50 -5.32
CA MET A 71 -6.04 2.14 -6.01
C MET A 71 -7.30 2.42 -5.19
N LEU A 72 -7.25 2.26 -3.87
CA LEU A 72 -8.35 2.60 -2.98
C LEU A 72 -8.62 4.11 -2.95
N ILE A 73 -7.57 4.93 -2.97
CA ILE A 73 -7.69 6.39 -3.09
C ILE A 73 -8.36 6.74 -4.42
N GLU A 74 -7.85 6.22 -5.53
CA GLU A 74 -8.42 6.45 -6.87
C GLU A 74 -9.88 6.00 -6.98
N ALA A 75 -10.24 4.89 -6.32
CA ALA A 75 -11.61 4.41 -6.27
C ALA A 75 -12.52 5.42 -5.56
N VAL A 76 -12.10 5.96 -4.41
CA VAL A 76 -12.86 7.02 -3.71
C VAL A 76 -12.97 8.27 -4.58
N GLU A 77 -11.86 8.73 -5.17
CA GLU A 77 -11.85 9.90 -6.07
C GLU A 77 -12.90 9.78 -7.17
N ARG A 78 -12.90 8.63 -7.87
CA ARG A 78 -13.78 8.38 -9.02
C ARG A 78 -15.25 8.29 -8.63
N HIS A 79 -15.57 7.55 -7.56
CA HIS A 79 -16.96 7.39 -7.13
C HIS A 79 -17.51 8.69 -6.54
N ALA A 80 -16.70 9.43 -5.80
CA ALA A 80 -17.12 10.73 -5.28
C ALA A 80 -17.35 11.75 -6.40
N ALA A 81 -16.43 11.85 -7.38
CA ALA A 81 -16.60 12.74 -8.52
C ALA A 81 -17.87 12.43 -9.34
N HIS A 82 -18.14 11.16 -9.63
CA HIS A 82 -19.38 10.75 -10.31
C HIS A 82 -20.62 10.95 -9.45
N GLY A 83 -20.54 10.60 -8.16
CA GLY A 83 -21.69 10.56 -7.26
C GLY A 83 -22.20 11.94 -6.82
N ILE A 84 -21.38 12.99 -6.95
CA ILE A 84 -21.81 14.38 -6.70
C ILE A 84 -22.24 15.12 -7.98
N ASP A 85 -21.96 14.58 -9.17
CA ASP A 85 -22.32 15.17 -10.46
C ASP A 85 -22.01 16.68 -10.58
N GLY A 86 -20.77 17.08 -10.28
CA GLY A 86 -20.37 18.49 -10.34
C GLY A 86 -20.71 19.32 -9.09
N GLN A 87 -21.47 18.80 -8.13
CA GLN A 87 -21.96 19.59 -7.00
C GLN A 87 -21.08 19.42 -5.74
N LEU A 88 -19.99 20.19 -5.63
CA LEU A 88 -19.07 20.15 -4.47
C LEU A 88 -19.76 20.31 -3.10
N LEU A 89 -20.89 21.01 -3.06
CA LEU A 89 -21.69 21.19 -1.85
C LEU A 89 -22.19 19.87 -1.27
N LEU A 90 -22.40 18.85 -2.11
CA LEU A 90 -22.85 17.53 -1.71
C LEU A 90 -21.75 16.72 -1.01
N LEU A 91 -20.48 17.10 -1.10
CA LEU A 91 -19.42 16.39 -0.39
C LEU A 91 -19.57 16.51 1.13
N THR A 92 -19.15 15.47 1.85
CA THR A 92 -18.98 15.58 3.31
C THR A 92 -17.89 16.60 3.66
N GLU A 93 -17.92 17.14 4.87
CA GLU A 93 -16.92 18.11 5.34
C GLU A 93 -15.49 17.57 5.29
N ASN A 94 -15.30 16.27 5.53
CA ASN A 94 -14.00 15.60 5.40
C ASN A 94 -13.50 15.62 3.95
N MET A 95 -14.37 15.27 3.00
CA MET A 95 -14.05 15.27 1.58
C MET A 95 -13.80 16.69 1.04
N LYS A 96 -14.61 17.67 1.45
CA LYS A 96 -14.37 19.09 1.13
C LYS A 96 -12.99 19.55 1.60
N LYS A 97 -12.61 19.23 2.84
CA LYS A 97 -11.28 19.57 3.38
C LYS A 97 -10.15 18.95 2.57
N LEU A 98 -10.28 17.68 2.18
CA LEU A 98 -9.27 17.01 1.36
C LEU A 98 -9.14 17.63 -0.03
N TYR A 99 -10.28 17.93 -0.66
CA TYR A 99 -10.31 18.59 -1.95
C TYR A 99 -9.71 20.00 -1.89
N VAL A 100 -10.11 20.83 -0.93
CA VAL A 100 -9.51 22.16 -0.74
C VAL A 100 -8.00 22.03 -0.47
N LYS A 101 -7.58 21.02 0.30
CA LYS A 101 -6.16 20.79 0.57
C LYS A 101 -5.37 20.43 -0.69
N SER A 102 -5.92 19.63 -1.61
CA SER A 102 -5.22 19.28 -2.86
C SER A 102 -5.08 20.48 -3.81
N VAL A 103 -6.02 21.43 -3.71
CA VAL A 103 -5.98 22.71 -4.45
C VAL A 103 -5.01 23.70 -3.80
N VAL A 104 -5.16 24.00 -2.51
CA VAL A 104 -4.48 25.14 -1.87
C VAL A 104 -3.06 24.78 -1.38
N ALA A 105 -2.81 23.52 -1.06
CA ALA A 105 -1.53 23.03 -0.57
C ALA A 105 -1.13 21.72 -1.26
N PRO A 106 -0.86 21.75 -2.59
CA PRO A 106 -0.27 20.60 -3.25
C PRO A 106 1.05 20.24 -2.56
N TYR A 107 1.41 18.95 -2.63
CA TYR A 107 2.52 18.35 -1.88
C TYR A 107 3.90 18.98 -2.16
N GLU A 108 4.01 19.84 -3.17
CA GLU A 108 5.21 20.56 -3.54
C GLU A 108 5.17 22.01 -3.05
N SER A 109 6.34 22.61 -2.78
CA SER A 109 6.43 24.03 -2.46
C SER A 109 6.01 24.87 -3.66
N ILE A 110 4.72 25.15 -3.78
CA ILE A 110 4.22 26.04 -4.82
C ILE A 110 4.38 27.51 -4.41
N SER A 111 4.71 28.35 -5.39
CA SER A 111 4.77 29.80 -5.23
C SER A 111 3.39 30.36 -4.85
N ASN A 112 3.38 31.58 -4.30
CA ASN A 112 2.13 32.29 -3.99
C ASN A 112 1.25 32.48 -5.24
N ASP A 113 1.84 32.70 -6.41
CA ASP A 113 1.10 32.87 -7.67
C ASP A 113 0.38 31.58 -8.09
N LYS A 114 1.04 30.42 -7.98
CA LYS A 114 0.41 29.12 -8.24
C LYS A 114 -0.71 28.81 -7.24
N ARG A 115 -0.61 29.28 -5.99
CA ARG A 115 -1.70 29.15 -5.00
C ARG A 115 -2.91 29.97 -5.42
N LEU A 116 -2.68 31.18 -5.92
CA LEU A 116 -3.75 32.06 -6.42
C LEU A 116 -4.41 31.44 -7.65
N GLU A 117 -3.64 30.95 -8.62
CA GLU A 117 -4.17 30.25 -9.81
C GLU A 117 -5.09 29.09 -9.42
N LYS A 118 -4.63 28.22 -8.51
CA LYS A 118 -5.44 27.10 -8.02
C LYS A 118 -6.68 27.54 -7.25
N ALA A 119 -6.60 28.64 -6.49
CA ALA A 119 -7.78 29.21 -5.83
C ALA A 119 -8.81 29.73 -6.85
N LEU A 120 -8.36 30.30 -7.98
CA LEU A 120 -9.25 30.70 -9.07
C LEU A 120 -9.87 29.49 -9.78
N GLU A 121 -9.10 28.42 -10.00
CA GLU A 121 -9.63 27.15 -10.55
C GLU A 121 -10.74 26.57 -9.67
N LEU A 122 -10.60 26.66 -8.34
CA LEU A 122 -11.66 26.26 -7.40
C LEU A 122 -12.94 27.06 -7.60
N PHE A 123 -12.85 28.38 -7.85
CA PHE A 123 -14.01 29.21 -8.15
C PHE A 123 -14.67 28.81 -9.47
N ASP A 124 -13.88 28.55 -10.52
CA ASP A 124 -14.41 28.06 -11.81
C ASP A 124 -15.13 26.72 -11.66
N GLN A 125 -14.59 25.80 -10.84
CA GLN A 125 -15.20 24.50 -10.54
C GLN A 125 -16.49 24.65 -9.71
N LEU A 126 -16.53 25.57 -8.74
CA LEU A 126 -17.75 25.88 -7.98
C LEU A 126 -18.86 26.48 -8.85
N LEU A 127 -18.50 27.21 -9.90
CA LEU A 127 -19.43 27.80 -10.86
C LEU A 127 -19.82 26.86 -12.01
N ASN A 128 -19.40 25.58 -11.95
CA ASN A 128 -19.59 24.57 -13.00
C ASN A 128 -19.03 24.99 -14.38
N VAL A 129 -18.03 25.87 -14.40
CA VAL A 129 -17.35 26.30 -15.63
C VAL A 129 -16.36 25.24 -16.10
N ARG A 130 -15.82 24.43 -15.17
CA ARG A 130 -14.92 23.31 -15.44
C ARG A 130 -15.33 22.04 -14.69
N PRO A 131 -15.06 20.84 -15.24
CA PRO A 131 -15.24 19.59 -14.53
C PRO A 131 -14.44 19.55 -13.22
N ILE A 132 -15.00 18.89 -12.21
CA ILE A 132 -14.31 18.66 -10.94
C ILE A 132 -13.35 17.49 -11.11
N GLU A 133 -12.08 17.76 -10.84
CA GLU A 133 -11.07 16.72 -10.63
C GLU A 133 -10.84 16.54 -9.13
N LEU A 134 -11.59 15.62 -8.54
CA LEU A 134 -11.42 15.32 -7.13
C LEU A 134 -10.09 14.57 -6.93
N LYS A 135 -9.15 15.23 -6.25
CA LYS A 135 -7.87 14.63 -5.86
C LYS A 135 -7.70 14.60 -4.36
N ILE A 136 -7.40 13.43 -3.83
CA ILE A 136 -7.07 13.21 -2.43
C ILE A 136 -5.54 13.22 -2.33
N PRO A 137 -4.94 14.15 -1.55
CA PRO A 137 -3.50 14.16 -1.38
C PRO A 137 -3.03 12.83 -0.79
N PRO A 138 -2.10 12.10 -1.45
CA PRO A 138 -1.62 10.82 -0.93
C PRO A 138 -0.95 11.07 0.42
N GLY A 139 -1.57 10.64 1.52
CA GLY A 139 -0.99 10.75 2.86
C GLY A 139 0.39 10.07 2.91
N GLY A 140 1.37 10.67 3.60
CA GLY A 140 2.65 9.99 3.86
C GLY A 140 3.60 9.86 2.67
N GLY A 141 3.36 10.52 1.53
CA GLY A 141 4.33 10.60 0.41
C GLY A 141 4.75 9.25 -0.17
N GLY A 142 3.83 8.28 -0.21
CA GLY A 142 4.12 6.93 -0.68
C GLY A 142 4.91 6.07 0.32
N ASN A 143 4.95 6.44 1.61
CA ASN A 143 5.54 5.66 2.70
C ASN A 143 4.45 5.06 3.60
N TRP A 144 3.75 4.05 3.10
CA TRP A 144 2.58 3.47 3.76
C TRP A 144 2.97 2.55 4.92
N ASP A 145 2.38 2.82 6.09
CA ASP A 145 2.29 1.90 7.21
C ASP A 145 0.89 1.96 7.85
N VAL A 146 0.65 1.14 8.88
CA VAL A 146 -0.65 1.09 9.59
C VAL A 146 -1.10 2.47 10.07
N LYS A 147 -0.17 3.29 10.56
CA LYS A 147 -0.46 4.62 11.11
C LYS A 147 -0.85 5.59 9.99
N GLU A 148 -0.08 5.61 8.92
CA GLU A 148 -0.34 6.50 7.78
C GLU A 148 -1.63 6.12 7.03
N ILE A 149 -1.90 4.82 6.88
CA ILE A 149 -3.15 4.32 6.31
C ILE A 149 -4.33 4.77 7.18
N LYS A 150 -4.30 4.49 8.49
CA LYS A 150 -5.37 4.91 9.41
C LYS A 150 -5.59 6.42 9.42
N ARG A 151 -4.51 7.20 9.38
CA ARG A 151 -4.58 8.68 9.33
C ARG A 151 -5.27 9.16 8.06
N LEU A 152 -4.90 8.60 6.91
CA LEU A 152 -5.55 8.94 5.64
C LEU A 152 -7.02 8.54 5.66
N SER A 153 -7.34 7.30 6.01
CA SER A 153 -8.72 6.81 6.03
C SER A 153 -9.61 7.68 6.91
N ASN A 154 -9.14 8.03 8.11
CA ASN A 154 -9.85 8.96 9.00
C ASN A 154 -10.07 10.34 8.35
N SER A 155 -9.09 10.85 7.59
CA SER A 155 -9.24 12.14 6.89
C SER A 155 -10.26 12.11 5.75
N ILE A 156 -10.48 10.93 5.14
CA ILE A 156 -11.54 10.69 4.15
C ILE A 156 -12.91 10.56 4.85
N GLY A 157 -12.92 10.13 6.10
CA GLY A 157 -14.12 9.79 6.86
C GLY A 157 -14.39 8.30 6.96
N ILE A 158 -13.38 7.47 6.69
CA ILE A 158 -13.42 6.01 6.77
C ILE A 158 -12.81 5.57 8.10
N GLU A 159 -13.60 4.92 8.95
CA GLU A 159 -13.10 4.25 10.14
C GLU A 159 -12.70 2.80 9.82
N ILE A 160 -11.41 2.49 9.94
CA ILE A 160 -10.92 1.10 9.80
C ILE A 160 -11.04 0.39 11.15
N ILE A 161 -12.02 -0.51 11.24
CA ILE A 161 -12.25 -1.36 12.41
C ILE A 161 -11.63 -2.73 12.14
N LEU A 162 -10.58 -3.06 12.91
CA LEU A 162 -9.92 -4.36 12.84
C LEU A 162 -10.39 -5.27 13.98
N PRO A 163 -10.59 -6.58 13.74
CA PRO A 163 -10.71 -7.54 14.81
C PRO A 163 -9.51 -7.49 15.75
N ARG A 164 -9.72 -7.77 17.05
CA ARG A 164 -8.67 -7.70 18.07
C ARG A 164 -7.43 -8.52 17.70
N SER A 165 -7.62 -9.72 17.15
CA SER A 165 -6.54 -10.61 16.71
C SER A 165 -5.65 -9.96 15.65
N ILE A 166 -6.24 -9.28 14.68
CA ILE A 166 -5.50 -8.64 13.58
C ILE A 166 -4.86 -7.35 14.05
N ASN A 167 -5.60 -6.54 14.81
CA ASN A 167 -5.04 -5.34 15.41
C ASN A 167 -3.81 -5.66 16.29
N GLN A 168 -3.83 -6.76 17.04
CA GLN A 168 -2.67 -7.19 17.80
C GLN A 168 -1.52 -7.62 16.89
N ARG A 169 -1.76 -8.43 15.85
CA ARG A 169 -0.71 -8.92 14.94
C ARG A 169 -0.02 -7.80 14.17
N VAL A 170 -0.74 -6.78 13.72
CA VAL A 170 -0.14 -5.66 12.96
C VAL A 170 0.65 -4.68 13.85
N ASN A 171 0.37 -4.64 15.15
CA ASN A 171 1.03 -3.73 16.10
C ASN A 171 2.09 -4.40 16.99
N THR A 172 2.04 -5.72 17.16
CA THR A 172 3.08 -6.47 17.89
C THR A 172 4.40 -6.37 17.14
N THR A 173 5.48 -6.15 17.89
CA THR A 173 6.85 -6.19 17.35
C THR A 173 7.10 -7.52 16.66
N PHE A 174 7.50 -7.44 15.39
CA PHE A 174 7.93 -8.58 14.59
C PHE A 174 9.45 -8.74 14.63
N ARG A 175 10.17 -7.65 14.31
CA ARG A 175 11.65 -7.59 14.32
C ARG A 175 12.12 -6.14 14.40
N ASP A 176 13.33 -5.90 14.91
CA ASP A 176 13.95 -4.56 15.04
C ASP A 176 13.04 -3.53 15.74
N ASP A 177 12.28 -3.95 16.75
CA ASP A 177 11.29 -3.13 17.46
C ASP A 177 10.19 -2.54 16.55
N LYS A 178 9.92 -3.20 15.42
CA LYS A 178 8.92 -2.78 14.42
C LYS A 178 7.84 -3.82 14.24
N GLY A 179 6.61 -3.36 14.12
CA GLY A 179 5.50 -4.17 13.61
C GLY A 179 5.69 -4.55 12.14
N PRO A 180 4.97 -5.57 11.64
CA PRO A 180 5.17 -6.17 10.32
C PRO A 180 5.22 -5.17 9.16
N ILE A 181 4.21 -4.32 9.01
CA ILE A 181 4.10 -3.40 7.87
C ILE A 181 5.15 -2.29 7.96
N ARG A 182 5.47 -1.83 9.18
CA ARG A 182 6.54 -0.84 9.38
C ARG A 182 7.91 -1.42 9.05
N LEU A 183 8.16 -2.68 9.43
CA LEU A 183 9.38 -3.39 9.07
C LEU A 183 9.54 -3.46 7.54
N ILE A 184 8.50 -3.91 6.83
CA ILE A 184 8.49 -4.01 5.37
C ILE A 184 8.79 -2.66 4.70
N LYS A 185 8.13 -1.59 5.15
CA LYS A 185 8.38 -0.22 4.67
C LYS A 185 9.83 0.21 4.87
N ASP A 186 10.35 0.03 6.07
CA ASP A 186 11.70 0.46 6.42
C ASP A 186 12.76 -0.34 5.62
N ILE A 187 12.55 -1.64 5.42
CA ILE A 187 13.42 -2.47 4.60
C ILE A 187 13.39 -2.02 3.14
N ARG A 188 12.19 -1.79 2.56
CA ARG A 188 12.07 -1.24 1.20
C ARG A 188 12.84 0.07 1.05
N ASN A 189 12.70 0.98 2.02
CA ASN A 189 13.41 2.26 2.00
C ASN A 189 14.93 2.07 2.09
N LYS A 190 15.40 1.19 2.98
CA LYS A 190 16.84 0.92 3.11
C LYS A 190 17.45 0.33 1.84
N LEU A 191 16.73 -0.60 1.18
CA LEU A 191 17.11 -1.19 -0.11
C LEU A 191 17.13 -0.12 -1.22
N ALA A 192 16.08 0.71 -1.32
CA ALA A 192 15.97 1.75 -2.34
C ALA A 192 17.04 2.85 -2.20
N HIS A 193 17.42 3.19 -0.97
CA HIS A 193 18.49 4.17 -0.71
C HIS A 193 19.90 3.56 -0.74
N GLY A 194 20.04 2.24 -0.97
CA GLY A 194 21.33 1.56 -1.03
C GLY A 194 22.05 1.42 0.33
N SER A 195 21.34 1.69 1.44
CA SER A 195 21.89 1.58 2.80
C SER A 195 21.89 0.15 3.35
N LEU A 196 21.26 -0.78 2.63
CA LEU A 196 21.19 -2.21 2.91
C LEU A 196 21.29 -2.96 1.58
N SER A 197 22.16 -3.97 1.48
CA SER A 197 22.20 -4.85 0.32
C SER A 197 21.10 -5.92 0.38
N PHE A 198 20.76 -6.51 -0.77
CA PHE A 198 19.78 -7.61 -0.87
C PHE A 198 20.20 -8.82 -0.03
N THR A 199 21.50 -9.13 0.01
CA THR A 199 22.03 -10.25 0.82
C THR A 199 21.94 -9.97 2.32
N GLU A 200 22.28 -8.76 2.77
CA GLU A 200 22.16 -8.36 4.19
C GLU A 200 20.69 -8.32 4.64
N CYS A 201 19.78 -7.93 3.75
CA CYS A 201 18.36 -7.93 4.03
C CYS A 201 17.79 -9.34 4.32
N GLY A 202 18.30 -10.37 3.65
CA GLY A 202 17.90 -11.75 3.88
C GLY A 202 18.59 -12.39 5.10
N GLU A 203 19.46 -11.67 5.80
CA GLU A 203 20.21 -12.20 6.92
C GLU A 203 19.30 -12.45 8.14
N ASN A 204 19.51 -13.58 8.81
CA ASN A 204 18.73 -14.03 9.98
C ASN A 204 17.24 -14.26 9.72
N HIS A 205 16.81 -14.42 8.46
CA HIS A 205 15.42 -14.79 8.14
C HIS A 205 15.28 -16.27 7.81
N VAL A 206 14.08 -16.79 8.08
CA VAL A 206 13.63 -18.13 7.70
C VAL A 206 12.32 -18.03 6.92
N ALA A 207 11.98 -19.02 6.09
CA ALA A 207 10.77 -18.96 5.28
C ALA A 207 9.48 -18.77 6.11
N SER A 208 9.42 -19.29 7.34
CA SER A 208 8.27 -19.11 8.24
C SER A 208 8.03 -17.65 8.67
N ASP A 209 9.08 -16.83 8.73
CA ASP A 209 8.95 -15.39 8.96
C ASP A 209 8.16 -14.75 7.81
N PHE A 210 8.52 -15.08 6.57
CA PHE A 210 7.88 -14.53 5.38
C PHE A 210 6.45 -15.00 5.21
N ARG A 211 6.15 -16.28 5.51
CA ARG A 211 4.76 -16.77 5.58
C ARG A 211 3.93 -15.90 6.51
N SER A 212 4.45 -15.66 7.72
CA SER A 212 3.77 -14.84 8.72
C SER A 212 3.54 -13.41 8.25
N LEU A 213 4.54 -12.79 7.59
CA LEU A 213 4.40 -11.45 7.01
C LEU A 213 3.34 -11.42 5.90
N ILE A 214 3.37 -12.38 4.97
CA ILE A 214 2.38 -12.51 3.89
C ILE A 214 0.97 -12.60 4.46
N ASP A 215 0.75 -13.47 5.45
CA ASP A 215 -0.55 -13.65 6.08
C ASP A 215 -1.03 -12.38 6.77
N ILE A 216 -0.17 -11.71 7.55
CA ILE A 216 -0.54 -10.50 8.28
C ILE A 216 -0.90 -9.37 7.31
N VAL A 217 -0.07 -9.14 6.29
CA VAL A 217 -0.28 -8.05 5.31
C VAL A 217 -1.53 -8.30 4.50
N THR A 218 -1.69 -9.51 3.96
CA THR A 218 -2.84 -9.89 3.14
C THR A 218 -4.14 -9.75 3.91
N GLU A 219 -4.18 -10.26 5.15
CA GLU A 219 -5.37 -10.17 5.98
C GLU A 219 -5.70 -8.73 6.38
N TYR A 220 -4.70 -7.95 6.78
CA TYR A 220 -4.89 -6.52 7.08
C TYR A 220 -5.46 -5.76 5.88
N LEU A 221 -4.89 -5.94 4.69
CA LEU A 221 -5.34 -5.24 3.48
C LEU A 221 -6.75 -5.65 3.08
N LYS A 222 -7.18 -6.90 3.30
CA LYS A 222 -8.58 -7.32 3.10
C LYS A 222 -9.55 -6.49 3.95
N TYR A 223 -9.23 -6.24 5.22
CA TYR A 223 -10.06 -5.37 6.07
C TYR A 223 -10.05 -3.91 5.62
N VAL A 224 -8.90 -3.39 5.16
CA VAL A 224 -8.82 -2.03 4.61
C VAL A 224 -9.68 -1.92 3.35
N ILE A 225 -9.56 -2.86 2.42
CA ILE A 225 -10.38 -2.90 1.19
C ILE A 225 -11.86 -2.94 1.54
N GLN A 226 -12.28 -3.78 2.50
CA GLN A 226 -13.67 -3.87 2.93
C GLN A 226 -14.20 -2.56 3.52
N ALA A 227 -13.39 -1.86 4.33
CA ALA A 227 -13.79 -0.58 4.91
C ALA A 227 -14.04 0.49 3.82
N TYR A 228 -13.19 0.52 2.79
CA TYR A 228 -13.36 1.43 1.66
C TYR A 228 -14.53 1.03 0.76
N ASP A 229 -14.75 -0.26 0.53
CA ASP A 229 -15.90 -0.77 -0.21
C ASP A 229 -17.21 -0.34 0.46
N ASN A 230 -17.34 -0.59 1.77
CA ASN A 230 -18.50 -0.17 2.56
C ASN A 230 -18.75 1.33 2.47
N PHE A 231 -17.69 2.14 2.58
CA PHE A 231 -17.79 3.60 2.46
C PHE A 231 -18.29 4.03 1.08
N ILE A 232 -17.75 3.45 0.00
CA ILE A 232 -18.16 3.78 -1.37
C ILE A 232 -19.60 3.34 -1.62
N SER A 233 -19.97 2.11 -1.26
CA SER A 233 -21.32 1.56 -1.46
C SER A 233 -22.39 2.34 -0.70
N ALA A 234 -22.06 2.85 0.49
CA ALA A 234 -22.95 3.72 1.26
C ALA A 234 -22.98 5.18 0.77
N ASN A 235 -22.25 5.52 -0.30
CA ASN A 235 -21.99 6.89 -0.72
C ASN A 235 -21.45 7.79 0.42
N GLY A 236 -20.61 7.25 1.31
CA GLY A 236 -20.12 7.98 2.51
C GLY A 236 -19.33 9.27 2.20
N TYR A 237 -19.01 9.52 0.94
CA TYR A 237 -18.41 10.75 0.45
C TYR A 237 -19.40 11.92 0.28
N LYS A 238 -20.72 11.66 0.26
CA LYS A 238 -21.75 12.69 0.11
C LYS A 238 -22.64 12.84 1.34
N ILE A 239 -23.15 14.04 1.58
CA ILE A 239 -24.23 14.28 2.54
C ILE A 239 -25.53 13.63 2.04
N ALA A 240 -26.35 13.16 2.98
CA ALA A 240 -27.65 12.54 2.68
C ALA A 240 -28.65 13.55 2.12
#